data_AF-A0A511YQ98-F1
#
_entry.id   AF-A0A511YQ98-F1
#
_cell.length_a   1.000
_cell.length_b   1.000
_cell.length_c   1.000
_cell.angle_alpha   90.00
_cell.angle_beta   90.00
_cell.angle_gamma   90.00
#
_symmetry.space_group_name_H-M   'P 1'
#
loop_
_entity.id
_entity.type
_entity.pdbx_description
1 polymer ?
#
loop_
_entity_poly.entity_id
_entity_poly.type
_entity_poly.pdbx_seq_one_letter_code
_entity_poly.pdbx_strand_id
1 'polypeptide(L)'
;MKHSIFGIMEEFIPENPEEADRRYSGFGKDLYRKIQQKFPDVFRNLHYYQRIGIRIEDSYAVYCNHENSFCIQLDPLCEKIILWNEETQIEIGIGPMTNMEKLYNLLKMNCCTGNKHVNSCKKM
;
A
#
# COMPACT_ATOMS: atom_id res chain seq x y z
N MET A 1 -19.41 4.01 10.28
CA MET A 1 -18.28 3.55 11.11
C MET A 1 -17.13 3.29 10.17
N LYS A 2 -16.05 4.09 10.21
CA LYS A 2 -14.86 3.87 9.37
C LYS A 2 -14.13 2.66 9.95
N HIS A 3 -14.15 1.54 9.24
CA HIS A 3 -13.19 0.48 9.52
C HIS A 3 -11.82 1.04 9.16
N SER A 4 -11.06 1.47 10.17
CA SER A 4 -9.66 1.77 9.98
C SER A 4 -9.02 0.54 9.35
N ILE A 5 -8.42 0.69 8.16
CA ILE A 5 -7.64 -0.35 7.47
C ILE A 5 -6.70 -1.04 8.47
N PHE A 6 -6.17 -0.30 9.43
CA PHE A 6 -5.55 -0.88 10.61
C PHE A 6 -6.57 -1.08 11.72
N GLY A 7 -7.03 -2.31 11.90
CA GLY A 7 -7.62 -2.71 13.18
C GLY A 7 -6.60 -2.40 14.28
N ILE A 8 -6.90 -1.42 15.13
CA ILE A 8 -6.10 -0.96 16.27
C ILE A 8 -4.66 -0.55 15.91
N MET A 9 -4.39 0.75 15.80
CA MET A 9 -3.07 1.32 15.51
C MET A 9 -1.96 0.93 16.51
N GLU A 10 -2.30 0.25 17.61
CA GLU A 10 -1.36 -0.18 18.66
C GLU A 10 -0.39 -1.28 18.21
N GLU A 11 -0.63 -1.93 17.07
CA GLU A 11 0.23 -2.98 16.53
C GLU A 11 1.23 -2.49 15.47
N PHE A 12 1.32 -1.19 15.20
CA PHE A 12 2.16 -0.65 14.11
C PHE A 12 2.99 0.56 14.54
N ILE A 13 4.25 0.59 14.10
CA ILE A 13 5.16 1.73 14.26
C ILE A 13 5.32 2.39 12.89
N PRO A 14 5.07 3.70 12.76
CA PRO A 14 5.38 4.43 11.54
C PRO A 14 6.87 4.37 11.22
N GLU A 15 7.21 4.15 9.96
CA GLU A 15 8.59 4.22 9.44
C GLU A 15 8.63 5.15 8.20
N ASN A 16 9.81 5.63 7.84
CA ASN A 16 10.01 6.31 6.55
C ASN A 16 10.35 5.30 5.43
N PRO A 17 10.15 5.64 4.15
CA PRO A 17 10.47 4.73 3.04
C PRO A 17 11.93 4.27 3.04
N GLU A 18 12.88 5.09 3.51
CA GLU A 18 14.30 4.71 3.61
C GLU A 18 14.57 3.67 4.72
N GLU A 19 13.78 3.68 5.80
CA GLU A 19 13.79 2.67 6.86
C GLU A 19 13.16 1.37 6.37
N ALA A 20 12.00 1.45 5.71
CA ALA A 20 11.35 0.31 5.11
C ALA A 20 12.26 -0.40 4.09
N ASP A 21 12.93 0.35 3.21
CA ASP A 21 13.85 -0.18 2.18
C ASP A 21 15.11 -0.80 2.79
N ARG A 22 15.63 -0.23 3.89
CA ARG A 22 16.78 -0.82 4.61
C ARG A 22 16.41 -2.10 5.34
N ARG A 23 15.20 -2.18 5.89
CA ARG A 23 14.71 -3.31 6.68
C ARG A 23 14.23 -4.45 5.81
N TYR A 24 13.48 -4.15 4.75
CA TYR A 24 12.83 -5.13 3.90
C TYR A 24 13.75 -5.59 2.77
N SER A 25 14.24 -6.83 2.85
CA SER A 25 15.11 -7.42 1.82
C SER A 25 14.46 -8.54 0.99
N GLY A 26 13.14 -8.75 1.13
CA GLY A 26 12.41 -9.88 0.55
C GLY A 26 11.92 -9.69 -0.89
N PHE A 27 10.99 -10.55 -1.30
CA PHE A 27 10.36 -10.49 -2.62
C PHE A 27 9.66 -9.15 -2.85
N GLY A 28 9.94 -8.50 -3.97
CA GLY A 28 9.35 -7.19 -4.24
C GLY A 28 10.00 -6.03 -3.48
N LYS A 29 11.21 -6.20 -2.92
CA LYS A 29 11.97 -5.11 -2.26
C LYS A 29 12.08 -3.82 -3.09
N ASP A 30 12.15 -3.95 -4.41
CA ASP A 30 12.22 -2.80 -5.32
C ASP A 30 10.85 -2.14 -5.58
N LEU A 31 9.75 -2.62 -4.97
CA LEU A 31 8.40 -2.17 -5.30
C LEU A 31 8.23 -0.69 -5.01
N TYR A 32 8.61 -0.22 -3.83
CA TYR A 32 8.44 1.19 -3.47
C TYR A 32 9.24 2.11 -4.39
N ARG A 33 10.46 1.73 -4.75
CA ARG A 33 11.26 2.44 -5.76
C ARG A 33 10.57 2.44 -7.14
N LYS A 34 9.98 1.32 -7.57
CA LYS A 34 9.21 1.25 -8.83
C LYS A 34 7.95 2.10 -8.78
N ILE A 35 7.26 2.18 -7.64
CA ILE A 35 6.11 3.06 -7.42
C ILE A 35 6.57 4.52 -7.47
N GLN A 36 7.67 4.88 -6.81
CA GLN A 36 8.24 6.23 -6.87
C GLN A 36 8.53 6.68 -8.31
N GLN A 37 9.12 5.79 -9.12
CA GLN A 37 9.46 6.08 -10.51
C GLN A 37 8.23 6.19 -11.43
N LYS A 38 7.23 5.31 -11.26
CA LYS A 38 6.06 5.24 -12.16
C LYS A 38 4.88 6.09 -11.72
N PHE A 39 4.73 6.28 -10.42
CA PHE A 39 3.58 6.89 -9.76
C PHE A 39 4.05 7.77 -8.57
N PRO A 40 4.84 8.84 -8.82
CA PRO A 40 5.44 9.65 -7.75
C PRO A 40 4.39 10.31 -6.85
N ASP A 41 3.20 10.61 -7.36
CA ASP A 41 2.08 11.16 -6.57
C ASP A 41 1.54 10.14 -5.58
N VAL A 42 1.50 8.87 -5.97
CA VAL A 42 1.07 7.76 -5.11
C VAL A 42 2.10 7.56 -4.02
N PHE A 43 3.37 7.48 -4.40
CA PHE A 43 4.48 7.33 -3.48
C PHE A 43 4.49 8.41 -2.39
N ARG A 44 4.27 9.68 -2.77
CA ARG A 44 4.23 10.80 -1.80
C ARG A 44 3.10 10.73 -0.78
N ASN A 45 2.06 9.96 -1.05
CA ASN A 45 0.91 9.77 -0.17
C ASN A 45 0.89 8.40 0.52
N LEU A 46 1.96 7.61 0.35
CA LEU A 46 2.13 6.37 1.11
C LEU A 46 2.64 6.68 2.51
N HIS A 47 1.98 6.10 3.50
CA HIS A 47 2.43 6.05 4.89
C HIS A 47 2.94 4.65 5.19
N TYR A 48 4.19 4.54 5.64
CA TYR A 48 4.87 3.27 5.83
C TYR A 48 4.80 2.86 7.29
N TYR A 49 4.66 1.55 7.52
CA TYR A 49 4.51 0.98 8.85
C TYR A 49 5.23 -0.36 8.95
N GLN A 50 5.83 -0.56 10.12
CA GLN A 50 6.31 -1.86 10.59
C GLN A 50 5.33 -2.40 11.64
N ARG A 51 5.04 -3.69 11.61
CA ARG A 51 4.24 -4.33 12.66
C ARG A 51 5.07 -4.57 13.94
N ILE A 52 4.44 -4.49 15.10
CA ILE A 52 5.04 -4.78 16.41
C ILE A 52 4.81 -6.26 16.76
N GLY A 53 5.86 -6.94 17.24
CA GLY A 53 5.76 -8.28 17.81
C GLY A 53 5.89 -9.40 16.77
N ILE A 54 4.81 -9.74 16.08
CA ILE A 54 4.80 -10.83 15.08
C ILE A 54 4.92 -10.27 13.66
N ARG A 55 5.60 -11.01 12.77
CA ARG A 55 5.81 -10.64 11.36
C ARG A 55 6.44 -9.25 11.22
N ILE A 56 7.45 -8.97 12.04
CA ILE A 56 8.18 -7.69 12.06
C ILE A 56 8.99 -7.45 10.78
N GLU A 57 9.17 -8.51 10.00
CA GLU A 57 9.79 -8.56 8.67
C GLU A 57 8.85 -8.10 7.55
N ASP A 58 7.53 -8.12 7.77
CA ASP A 58 6.58 -7.60 6.79
C ASP A 58 6.75 -6.08 6.65
N SER A 59 6.54 -5.57 5.45
CA SER A 59 6.48 -4.12 5.21
C SER A 59 5.08 -3.72 4.78
N TYR A 60 4.55 -2.68 5.41
CA TYR A 60 3.22 -2.16 5.12
C TYR A 60 3.34 -0.73 4.61
N ALA A 61 2.58 -0.40 3.56
CA ALA A 61 2.40 0.97 3.11
C ALA A 61 0.92 1.22 2.84
N VAL A 62 0.36 2.25 3.47
CA VAL A 62 -1.03 2.64 3.29
C VAL A 62 -1.13 3.94 2.52
N TYR A 63 -1.93 3.90 1.47
CA TYR A 63 -2.39 5.06 0.75
C TYR A 63 -3.77 5.42 1.28
N CYS A 64 -3.98 6.69 1.62
CA CYS A 64 -5.29 7.20 1.98
C CYS A 64 -5.46 8.61 1.40
N ASN A 65 -6.46 8.80 0.56
CA ASN A 65 -6.90 10.12 0.12
C ASN A 65 -8.41 10.28 0.44
N HIS A 66 -9.02 11.37 -0.01
CA HIS A 66 -10.44 11.64 0.26
C HIS A 66 -11.42 10.62 -0.37
N GLU A 67 -10.99 9.89 -1.40
CA GLU A 67 -11.85 9.04 -2.24
C GLU A 67 -11.51 7.55 -2.13
N ASN A 68 -10.23 7.21 -1.97
CA ASN A 68 -9.69 5.86 -2.05
C ASN A 68 -8.70 5.61 -0.92
N SER A 69 -8.71 4.38 -0.42
CA SER A 69 -7.69 3.89 0.52
C SER A 69 -7.32 2.45 0.18
N PHE A 70 -6.02 2.14 0.28
CA PHE A 70 -5.51 0.80 0.07
C PHE A 70 -4.24 0.57 0.89
N CYS A 71 -3.94 -0.69 1.16
CA CYS A 71 -2.73 -1.15 1.82
C CYS A 71 -1.92 -2.04 0.88
N ILE A 72 -0.62 -1.81 0.85
CA ILE A 72 0.38 -2.69 0.27
C ILE A 72 1.07 -3.40 1.42
N GLN A 73 1.06 -4.72 1.43
CA GLN A 73 1.86 -5.56 2.32
C GLN A 73 2.88 -6.33 1.51
N LEU A 74 4.14 -6.31 1.95
CA LEU A 74 5.21 -7.14 1.44
C LEU A 74 5.49 -8.22 2.49
N ASP A 75 5.20 -9.49 2.16
CA ASP A 75 5.45 -10.66 3.02
C ASP A 75 6.71 -11.38 2.48
N PRO A 76 7.85 -11.29 3.17
CA PRO A 76 9.10 -11.87 2.70
C PRO A 76 9.14 -13.40 2.90
N LEU A 77 8.32 -13.96 3.79
CA LEU A 77 8.31 -15.39 4.10
C LEU A 77 7.52 -16.20 3.05
N CYS A 78 6.44 -15.61 2.54
CA CYS A 78 5.61 -16.23 1.50
C CYS A 78 5.91 -15.71 0.09
N GLU A 79 6.85 -14.78 -0.03
CA GLU A 79 7.22 -14.11 -1.29
C GLU A 79 6.00 -13.50 -2.01
N LYS A 80 5.20 -12.75 -1.27
CA LYS A 80 3.95 -12.14 -1.76
C LYS A 80 3.93 -10.62 -1.57
N ILE A 81 3.41 -9.94 -2.58
CA ILE A 81 2.92 -8.56 -2.51
C ILE A 81 1.39 -8.65 -2.42
N ILE A 82 0.82 -8.13 -1.36
CA ILE A 82 -0.62 -8.12 -1.12
C ILE A 82 -1.09 -6.68 -1.24
N LEU A 83 -1.98 -6.40 -2.19
CA LEU A 83 -2.68 -5.13 -2.30
C LEU A 83 -4.13 -5.35 -1.88
N TRP A 84 -4.62 -4.58 -0.92
CA TRP A 84 -6.00 -4.73 -0.45
C TRP A 84 -6.62 -3.40 -0.02
N ASN A 85 -7.94 -3.35 -0.10
CA ASN A 85 -8.79 -2.26 0.38
C ASN A 85 -10.04 -2.85 1.07
N GLU A 86 -11.06 -2.04 1.33
CA GLU A 86 -12.30 -2.50 1.97
C GLU A 86 -13.09 -3.52 1.11
N GLU A 87 -12.89 -3.53 -0.21
CA GLU A 87 -13.70 -4.32 -1.16
C GLU A 87 -12.95 -5.53 -1.75
N THR A 88 -11.64 -5.44 -1.87
CA THR A 88 -10.83 -6.36 -2.67
C THR A 88 -9.47 -6.64 -2.04
N GLN A 89 -8.97 -7.86 -2.25
CA GLN A 89 -7.60 -8.27 -1.93
C GLN A 89 -7.00 -8.98 -3.13
N ILE A 90 -5.76 -8.61 -3.47
CA ILE A 90 -5.02 -9.18 -4.58
C ILE A 90 -3.63 -9.55 -4.10
N GLU A 91 -3.25 -10.79 -4.35
CA GLU A 91 -1.94 -11.33 -3.99
C GLU A 91 -1.12 -11.57 -5.27
N ILE A 92 0.13 -11.13 -5.24
CA ILE A 92 1.09 -11.27 -6.33
C ILE A 92 2.33 -11.94 -5.75
N GLY A 93 2.64 -13.17 -6.17
CA GLY A 93 3.82 -13.92 -5.72
C GLY A 93 4.45 -14.72 -6.84
N ILE A 94 5.38 -15.63 -6.50
CA ILE A 94 6.21 -16.43 -7.44
C ILE A 94 5.41 -17.61 -8.06
N GLY A 95 4.15 -17.38 -8.42
CA GLY A 95 3.35 -18.30 -9.24
C GLY A 95 3.44 -17.97 -10.74
N PRO A 96 2.94 -18.85 -11.63
CA PRO A 96 2.99 -18.66 -13.09
C PRO A 96 2.22 -17.42 -13.62
N MET A 97 1.51 -16.71 -12.74
CA MET A 97 0.85 -15.44 -13.02
C MET A 97 1.37 -14.32 -12.11
N THR A 98 2.66 -13.97 -12.24
CA THR A 98 3.17 -12.69 -11.74
C THR A 98 2.58 -11.55 -12.56
N ASN A 99 1.43 -11.00 -12.15
CA ASN A 99 0.77 -9.92 -12.88
C ASN A 99 1.03 -8.54 -12.25
N MET A 100 2.27 -8.06 -12.37
CA MET A 100 2.65 -6.70 -11.98
C MET A 100 1.84 -5.62 -12.71
N GLU A 101 1.33 -5.91 -13.91
CA GLU A 101 0.44 -4.99 -14.63
C GLU A 101 -0.88 -4.81 -13.90
N LYS A 102 -1.43 -5.87 -13.27
CA LYS A 102 -2.61 -5.78 -12.43
C LYS A 102 -2.39 -4.84 -11.24
N LEU A 103 -1.23 -4.92 -10.58
CA LEU A 103 -0.83 -3.99 -9.51
C LEU A 103 -0.84 -2.54 -10.01
N TYR A 104 -0.14 -2.29 -11.12
CA TYR A 104 -0.04 -0.93 -11.67
C TYR A 104 -1.38 -0.39 -12.15
N ASN A 105 -2.25 -1.24 -12.71
CA ASN A 105 -3.61 -0.86 -13.10
C ASN A 105 -4.45 -0.47 -11.89
N LEU A 106 -4.31 -1.16 -10.76
CA LEU A 106 -5.02 -0.83 -9.52
C LEU A 106 -4.51 0.46 -8.90
N LEU A 107 -3.18 0.63 -8.84
CA LEU A 107 -2.59 1.89 -8.39
C LEU A 107 -3.08 3.05 -9.28
N LYS A 108 -3.16 2.84 -10.60
CA LYS A 108 -3.70 3.84 -11.53
C LYS A 108 -5.19 4.13 -11.28
N MET A 109 -6.03 3.09 -11.13
CA MET A 109 -7.47 3.23 -10.88
C MET A 109 -7.77 3.99 -9.59
N ASN A 110 -7.02 3.70 -8.52
CA ASN A 110 -7.20 4.33 -7.21
C ASN A 110 -6.61 5.76 -7.12
N CYS A 111 -5.89 6.21 -8.16
CA CYS A 111 -5.22 7.52 -8.17
C CYS A 111 -5.72 8.45 -9.28
N CYS A 112 -6.44 7.95 -10.28
CA CYS A 112 -6.98 8.73 -11.40
C CYS A 112 -8.45 9.17 -11.25
N THR A 113 -9.08 9.03 -10.07
CA THR A 113 -10.46 9.50 -9.84
C THR A 113 -10.62 11.01 -9.71
N GLY A 114 -9.53 11.78 -9.83
CA GLY A 114 -9.58 13.24 -9.96
C GLY A 114 -10.08 13.72 -11.33
N ASN A 115 -11.33 13.43 -11.70
CA ASN A 115 -12.12 14.29 -12.60
C ASN A 115 -13.61 13.94 -12.79
N LYS A 116 -14.38 13.54 -11.76
CA LYS A 116 -15.85 13.75 -11.79
C LYS A 116 -16.37 14.11 -10.40
N HIS A 117 -16.93 15.32 -10.30
CA HIS A 117 -17.60 15.94 -9.14
C HIS A 117 -16.72 16.60 -8.07
N VAL A 118 -16.15 17.76 -8.44
CA VAL A 118 -16.21 18.92 -7.55
C VAL A 118 -17.69 19.19 -7.23
N ASN A 119 -18.14 18.83 -6.04
CA ASN A 119 -19.03 19.65 -5.22
C ASN A 119 -19.28 18.96 -3.88
N SER A 120 -19.20 19.76 -2.81
CA SER A 120 -19.58 19.45 -1.43
C SER A 120 -18.57 18.67 -0.59
N CYS A 121 -17.58 19.40 -0.06
CA CYS A 121 -17.26 19.32 1.36
C CYS A 121 -16.83 20.71 1.86
N LYS A 122 -17.80 21.62 1.91
CA LYS A 122 -17.76 22.77 2.81
C LYS A 122 -18.42 22.32 4.11
N LYS A 123 -17.68 22.50 5.21
CA LYS A 123 -18.12 22.56 6.62
C LYS A 123 -18.73 21.26 7.17
N MET A 124 -18.10 20.73 8.21
CA MET A 124 -18.66 20.67 9.57
C MET A 124 -17.52 20.59 10.58
#